data_AF-A0A848ZK90-F1
#
_entry.id   AF-A0A848ZK90-F1
#
_cell.length_a   1.000
_cell.length_b   1.000
_cell.length_c   1.000
_cell.angle_alpha   90.00
_cell.angle_beta   90.00
_cell.angle_gamma   90.00
#
_symmetry.space_group_name_H-M   'P 1'
#
loop_
_entity.id
_entity.type
_entity.pdbx_description
1 polymer ?
#
loop_
_entity_poly.entity_id
_entity_poly.type
_entity_poly.pdbx_seq_one_letter_code
_entity_poly.pdbx_strand_id
1 'polypeptide(L)' 'MREKIATKKVISWSLYDWANSAFATSVMAGFFPVFFKQYWSTGVEVTTSTFRLGMANSIASL' A
#
# COMPACT_ATOMS: atom_id res chain seq x y z
N MET A 1 -21.91 -26.28 25.05
CA MET A 1 -20.73 -25.90 24.25
C MET A 1 -20.75 -24.38 24.10
N ARG A 2 -19.99 -23.64 24.94
CA ARG A 2 -19.83 -22.18 24.78
C ARG A 2 -18.34 -21.95 24.57
N GLU A 3 -17.94 -21.85 23.30
CA GLU A 3 -16.59 -21.38 22.97
C GLU A 3 -16.46 -19.96 23.50
N LYS A 4 -15.48 -19.76 24.38
CA LYS A 4 -15.19 -18.46 24.95
C LYS A 4 -14.69 -17.55 23.84
N ILE A 5 -15.60 -16.68 23.40
CA ILE A 5 -15.42 -15.42 22.68
C ILE A 5 -13.99 -14.92 22.86
N ALA A 6 -13.28 -14.83 21.72
CA ALA A 6 -11.89 -14.41 21.56
C ALA A 6 -11.24 -13.75 22.79
N THR A 7 -10.21 -14.39 23.34
CA THR A 7 -9.40 -13.86 24.44
C THR A 7 -8.94 -12.44 24.12
N LYS A 8 -8.83 -11.55 25.13
CA LYS A 8 -8.33 -10.16 24.98
C LYS A 8 -7.10 -10.05 24.07
N LYS A 9 -6.18 -11.03 24.16
CA LYS A 9 -4.98 -11.13 23.31
C LYS A 9 -5.30 -11.27 21.82
N VAL A 10 -6.29 -12.10 21.46
CA VAL A 10 -6.73 -12.32 20.08
C VAL A 10 -7.33 -11.04 19.51
N ILE A 11 -8.23 -10.38 20.26
CA ILE A 11 -8.83 -9.11 19.83
C ILE A 11 -7.77 -8.01 19.66
N SER A 12 -6.84 -7.87 20.62
CA SER A 12 -5.74 -6.90 20.50
C SER A 12 -4.86 -7.17 19.28
N TRP A 13 -4.53 -8.44 19.01
CA TRP A 13 -3.74 -8.80 17.85
C TRP A 13 -4.50 -8.52 16.54
N SER A 14 -5.77 -8.90 16.45
CA SER A 14 -6.58 -8.65 15.25
C SER A 14 -6.79 -7.16 14.97
N LEU A 15 -6.98 -6.32 16.00
CA LEU A 15 -7.08 -4.87 15.80
C LEU A 15 -5.74 -4.26 15.37
N TYR A 16 -4.62 -4.76 15.92
CA TYR A 16 -3.29 -4.34 15.50
C TYR A 16 -3.02 -4.72 14.03
N ASP A 17 -3.36 -5.95 13.65
CA ASP A 17 -3.19 -6.46 12.29
C ASP A 17 -4.08 -5.71 11.27
N TRP A 18 -5.32 -5.43 11.68
CA TRP A 18 -6.24 -4.60 10.90
C TRP A 18 -5.72 -3.17 10.73
N ALA A 19 -5.24 -2.53 11.79
CA ALA A 19 -4.72 -1.17 11.72
C ALA A 19 -3.47 -1.07 10.82
N ASN A 20 -2.56 -2.04 10.89
CA ASN A 20 -1.40 -2.08 10.00
C ASN A 20 -1.82 -2.24 8.53
N SER A 21 -2.79 -3.11 8.25
CA SER A 21 -3.29 -3.34 6.90
C SER A 21 -4.03 -2.12 6.34
N ALA A 22 -4.84 -1.46 7.18
CA ALA A 22 -5.52 -0.22 6.83
C ALA A 22 -4.52 0.91 6.54
N PHE A 23 -3.48 1.06 7.37
CA PHE A 23 -2.41 2.03 7.15
C PHE A 23 -1.67 1.78 5.83
N ALA A 24 -1.23 0.55 5.58
CA ALA A 24 -0.56 0.19 4.33
C ALA A 24 -1.44 0.50 3.12
N THR A 25 -2.74 0.18 3.18
CA THR A 25 -3.67 0.48 2.09
C THR A 25 -3.87 1.99 1.89
N SER A 26 -4.10 2.74 2.96
CA SER A 26 -4.30 4.19 2.89
C SER A 26 -3.05 4.90 2.37
N VAL A 27 -1.86 4.49 2.81
CA VAL A 27 -0.60 5.11 2.38
C VAL A 27 -0.22 4.65 0.98
N MET A 28 -0.21 3.36 0.69
CA MET A 28 0.30 2.84 -0.59
C MET A 28 -0.70 2.98 -1.74
N ALA A 29 -2.00 2.81 -1.50
CA ALA A 29 -3.02 2.92 -2.56
C ALA A 29 -3.72 4.28 -2.57
N GLY A 30 -3.93 4.90 -1.40
CA GLY A 30 -4.60 6.19 -1.32
C GLY A 30 -3.66 7.38 -1.51
N PHE A 31 -2.63 7.47 -0.68
CA PHE A 31 -1.77 8.63 -0.61
C PHE A 31 -0.63 8.60 -1.64
N PHE A 32 0.03 7.46 -1.78
CA PHE A 32 1.24 7.32 -2.60
C PHE A 32 1.02 7.64 -4.08
N PRO A 33 -0.09 7.24 -4.74
CA PRO A 33 -0.32 7.61 -6.14
C PRO A 33 -0.55 9.12 -6.32
N VAL A 34 -1.22 9.76 -5.36
CA VAL A 34 -1.47 11.22 -5.36
C VAL A 34 -0.16 11.97 -5.10
N PHE A 35 0.62 11.53 -4.11
CA PHE A 35 1.93 12.09 -3.79
C PHE A 35 2.91 11.93 -4.96
N PHE A 36 3.00 10.74 -5.56
CA PHE A 36 3.87 10.48 -6.71
C PHE A 36 3.47 11.35 -7.90
N LYS A 37 2.17 11.48 -8.17
CA LYS A 37 1.65 12.38 -9.22
C LYS A 37 2.01 13.85 -8.97
N GLN A 38 1.86 14.33 -7.74
CA GLN A 38 2.02 15.75 -7.40
C GLN A 38 3.45 16.18 -7.03
N TYR A 39 4.32 15.26 -6.63
CA TYR A 39 5.70 15.58 -6.20
C TYR A 39 6.76 15.08 -7.18
N TRP A 40 6.57 13.90 -7.77
CA TRP A 40 7.57 13.27 -8.66
C TRP A 40 7.21 13.36 -10.15
N SER A 41 5.92 13.52 -10.47
CA SER A 41 5.38 13.52 -11.84
C SER A 41 4.58 14.79 -12.18
N THR A 42 4.97 15.93 -11.62
CA THR A 42 4.42 17.24 -12.01
C THR A 42 4.71 17.50 -13.50
N GLY A 43 3.68 17.41 -14.34
CA GLY A 43 3.76 17.77 -15.76
C GLY A 43 4.16 16.64 -16.74
N VAL A 44 4.12 15.36 -16.33
CA VAL A 44 4.47 14.24 -17.22
C VAL A 44 3.23 13.41 -17.56
N GLU A 45 2.97 13.28 -18.86
CA GLU A 45 1.91 12.48 -19.48
C GLU A 45 1.98 11.01 -19.03
N VAL A 46 0.81 10.39 -18.78
CA VAL A 46 0.64 9.02 -18.26
C VAL A 46 1.49 7.99 -19.03
N THR A 47 1.70 8.24 -20.32
CA THR A 47 2.47 7.42 -21.26
C THR A 47 3.96 7.30 -20.87
N THR A 48 4.60 8.37 -20.39
CA THR A 48 6.03 8.34 -20.02
C THR A 48 6.25 7.65 -18.67
N SER A 49 5.31 7.75 -17.74
CA SER A 49 5.38 7.11 -16.43
C SER A 49 5.28 5.58 -16.53
N THR A 50 4.42 5.06 -17.43
CA THR A 50 4.36 3.62 -17.73
C THR A 50 5.64 3.13 -18.41
N PHE A 51 6.21 3.90 -19.33
CA PHE A 51 7.47 3.55 -19.99
C PHE A 51 8.65 3.49 -18.98
N ARG A 52 8.73 4.44 -18.05
CA ARG A 52 9.76 4.45 -16.98
C ARG A 52 9.57 3.32 -15.98
N LEU A 53 8.33 3.00 -15.58
CA LEU A 53 8.03 1.84 -14.74
C LEU A 53 8.38 0.52 -15.44
N GLY A 54 8.10 0.41 -16.74
CA GLY A 54 8.50 -0.74 -17.56
C GLY A 54 10.02 -0.92 -17.60
N MET A 55 10.77 0.15 -17.88
CA MET A 55 12.24 0.08 -17.89
C MET A 55 12.83 -0.22 -16.51
N ALA A 56 12.27 0.37 -15.43
CA ALA A 56 12.74 0.10 -14.08
C ALA A 56 12.53 -1.37 -13.68
N ASN A 57 11.37 -1.95 -14.02
CA ASN A 57 11.12 -3.38 -13.78
C ASN A 57 12.07 -4.28 -14.57
N SER A 58 12.34 -3.95 -15.84
CA SER A 58 13.30 -4.72 -16.64
C SER A 58 14.73 -4.65 -16.09
N ILE A 59 15.16 -3.49 -15.58
CA ILE A 59 16.49 -3.34 -14.97
C ILE A 59 16.55 -4.04 -13.60
N ALA A 60 15.49 -3.95 -12.80
CA ALA A 60 15.43 -4.62 -11.49
C ALA A 60 15.28 -6.15 -11.59
N SER A 61 14.84 -6.66 -12.75
CA SER A 61 14.74 -8.09 -13.03
C SER A 61 16.06 -8.74 -13.46
N LEU A 62 17.12 -7.95 -13.62
CA LEU A 62 18.49 -8.41 -13.90
C LEU A 62 19.28 -8.52 -12.59
#